data_AF-A0A2J7ZRQ7-F1
#
_entry.id   AF-A0A2J7ZRQ7-F1
#
_cell.length_a   1.000
_cell.length_b   1.000
_cell.length_c   1.000
_cell.angle_alpha   90.00
_cell.angle_beta   90.00
_cell.angle_gamma   90.00
#
_symmetry.space_group_name_H-M   'P 1'
#
loop_
_entity.id
_entity.type
_entity.pdbx_description
1 polymer ?
#
loop_
_entity_poly.entity_id
_entity_poly.type
_entity_poly.pdbx_seq_one_letter_code
_entity_poly.pdbx_strand_id
1 'polypeptide(L)'
;MMTLDNNHNELLDILRSELTGHEQQLFITGFAAYLQYDSRKDFVVDLDNVYTWLGFTRKNNTKRLLAQSLTEGVHYRSGPVLLLPKEQQKDEHRGGSNKEQILMTIHGFKQLCMAANTDKGRRVREYYISMEEILFEYTRCNAVKERERFNATIEEANMEVQMSKKEAEKSKKEAEEAKAIAAIKEEELTRFKARTYDEVPKDDNVYIRKEASELNTDRHKIGRSFDTKRRESQLNTGSAQGSKIIYERSTLNAKLIEDVAYVALKRYHCNREHYNSRVEHSVDVLDLACTMVDTLASSYEHIGRDDLCNMMVAKIRSLQTIKPEQSLHDEEEEEEEEEVEDVGNEDEAIRTEEMHEAQQVREWLEREIIITGRREDILLVADLKRMYRFHGRRFVEYIKAFFKVLDGDVEYVERCNVKVDGLWETKRGVIRGVARRLV
;
A
#
# COMPACT_ATOMS: atom_id res chain seq x y z
N MET A 1 27.70 8.28 24.04
CA MET A 1 28.73 9.26 24.45
C MET A 1 29.69 8.60 25.44
N MET A 2 30.42 7.55 25.05
CA MET A 2 31.42 6.83 25.87
C MET A 2 32.33 5.96 24.96
N THR A 3 33.17 6.56 24.13
CA THR A 3 34.16 5.78 23.34
C THR A 3 35.50 6.47 23.11
N LEU A 4 35.67 7.74 23.50
CA LEU A 4 36.97 8.42 23.37
C LEU A 4 37.90 8.11 24.55
N ASP A 5 37.41 8.00 25.79
CA ASP A 5 38.30 7.91 26.96
C ASP A 5 39.08 6.58 27.08
N ASN A 6 38.51 5.45 26.62
CA ASN A 6 39.18 4.14 26.77
C ASN A 6 40.39 3.96 25.84
N ASN A 7 40.35 4.52 24.62
CA ASN A 7 41.43 4.33 23.64
C ASN A 7 42.70 5.13 23.99
N HIS A 8 42.55 6.23 24.73
CA HIS A 8 43.70 7.06 25.17
C HIS A 8 44.43 6.42 26.34
N ASN A 9 43.70 5.76 27.26
CA ASN A 9 44.30 5.06 28.38
C ASN A 9 45.17 3.90 27.93
N GLU A 10 44.75 3.16 26.90
CA GLU A 10 45.51 2.00 26.40
C GLU A 10 46.87 2.39 25.81
N LEU A 11 46.95 3.45 25.01
CA LEU A 11 48.25 3.94 24.51
C LEU A 11 49.14 4.42 25.66
N LEU A 12 48.56 5.12 26.65
CA LEU A 12 49.30 5.58 27.82
C LEU A 12 49.80 4.43 28.69
N ASP A 13 49.03 3.35 28.80
CA ASP A 13 49.41 2.16 29.54
C ASP A 13 50.55 1.40 28.84
N ILE A 14 50.50 1.26 27.51
CA ILE A 14 51.60 0.67 26.72
C ILE A 14 52.86 1.54 26.83
N LEU A 15 52.73 2.87 26.72
CA LEU A 15 53.85 3.79 26.89
C LEU A 15 54.47 3.70 28.29
N ARG A 16 53.66 3.44 29.33
CA ARG A 16 54.14 3.26 30.71
C ARG A 16 54.82 1.91 30.94
N SER A 17 54.37 0.84 30.28
CA SER A 17 54.95 -0.50 30.43
C SER A 17 56.24 -0.66 29.64
N GLU A 18 56.31 -0.12 28.42
CA GLU A 18 57.41 -0.37 27.48
C GLU A 18 58.56 0.65 27.59
N LEU A 19 58.29 1.90 28.00
CA LEU A 19 59.34 2.91 28.11
C LEU A 19 60.01 2.91 29.48
N THR A 20 61.34 2.93 29.49
CA THR A 20 62.15 3.13 30.69
C THR A 20 61.99 4.56 31.24
N GLY A 21 62.30 4.78 32.53
CA GLY A 21 62.17 6.11 33.14
C GLY A 21 62.93 7.23 32.42
N HIS A 22 64.06 6.93 31.77
CA HIS A 22 64.79 7.92 30.96
C HIS A 22 64.08 8.23 29.64
N GLU A 23 63.49 7.22 28.99
CA GLU A 23 62.72 7.37 27.75
C GLU A 23 61.40 8.11 27.99
N GLN A 24 60.75 7.86 29.12
CA GLN A 24 59.59 8.62 29.57
C GLN A 24 59.94 10.10 29.76
N GLN A 25 61.09 10.40 30.37
CA GLN A 25 61.56 11.78 30.52
C GLN A 25 61.87 12.44 29.17
N LEU A 26 62.48 11.70 28.22
CA LEU A 26 62.71 12.17 26.86
C LEU A 26 61.39 12.43 26.12
N PHE A 27 60.39 11.56 26.29
CA PHE A 27 59.05 11.73 25.74
C PHE A 27 58.36 12.98 26.29
N ILE A 28 58.30 13.15 27.61
CA ILE A 28 57.66 14.32 28.25
C ILE A 28 58.35 15.62 27.83
N THR A 29 59.69 15.64 27.85
CA THR A 29 60.47 16.84 27.49
C THR A 29 60.32 17.15 26.00
N GLY A 30 60.35 16.13 25.14
CA GLY A 30 60.12 16.28 23.71
C GLY A 30 58.71 16.78 23.42
N PHE A 31 57.69 16.19 24.04
CA PHE A 31 56.29 16.57 23.86
C PHE A 31 55.99 17.99 24.35
N ALA A 32 56.54 18.40 25.49
CA ALA A 32 56.43 19.77 25.99
C ALA A 32 56.96 20.80 24.98
N ALA A 33 58.05 20.47 24.28
CA ALA A 33 58.60 21.33 23.23
C ALA A 33 57.66 21.47 22.02
N TYR A 34 56.91 20.41 21.67
CA TYR A 34 55.90 20.46 20.59
C TYR A 34 54.65 21.26 20.94
N LEU A 35 54.28 21.32 22.22
CA LEU A 35 53.14 22.13 22.66
C LEU A 35 53.46 23.64 22.65
N GLN A 36 54.73 23.99 22.87
CA GLN A 36 55.16 25.37 23.05
C GLN A 36 55.67 26.03 21.75
N TYR A 37 56.19 25.25 20.80
CA TYR A 37 56.88 25.78 19.62
C TYR A 37 56.57 24.97 18.34
N ASP A 38 56.58 25.63 17.18
CA ASP A 38 56.51 24.96 15.88
C ASP A 38 57.84 24.27 15.57
N SER A 39 57.79 22.94 15.51
CA SER A 39 58.99 22.12 15.38
C SER A 39 59.87 22.37 14.15
N ARG A 40 59.33 22.97 13.09
CA ARG A 40 60.03 23.20 11.82
C ARG A 40 60.33 24.68 11.55
N LYS A 41 59.65 25.59 12.23
CA LYS A 41 59.76 27.04 11.97
C LYS A 41 60.51 27.78 13.06
N ASP A 42 60.42 27.30 14.31
CA ASP A 42 60.95 28.03 15.45
C ASP A 42 62.36 27.57 15.80
N PHE A 43 63.32 28.50 15.73
CA PHE A 43 64.74 28.26 16.01
C PHE A 43 65.05 28.50 17.50
N VAL A 44 64.56 27.60 18.35
CA VAL A 44 64.59 27.76 19.82
C VAL A 44 65.71 26.99 20.52
N VAL A 45 66.37 26.06 19.82
CA VAL A 45 67.40 25.21 20.41
C VAL A 45 68.78 25.83 20.15
N ASP A 46 69.46 26.28 21.19
CA ASP A 46 70.83 26.81 21.08
C ASP A 46 71.86 25.68 21.11
N LEU A 47 72.72 25.64 20.08
CA LEU A 47 73.84 24.70 19.99
C LEU A 47 74.72 24.74 21.24
N ASP A 48 74.98 25.92 21.82
CA ASP A 48 75.82 26.10 23.02
C ASP A 48 75.25 25.36 24.24
N ASN A 49 73.93 25.23 24.33
CA ASN A 49 73.27 24.57 25.44
C ASN A 49 73.21 23.04 25.27
N VAL A 50 73.33 22.54 24.03
CA VAL A 50 73.06 21.12 23.73
C VAL A 50 74.28 20.32 23.30
N TYR A 51 75.35 20.93 22.78
CA TYR A 51 76.49 20.16 22.24
C TYR A 51 77.18 19.30 23.31
N THR A 52 77.30 19.81 24.53
CA THR A 52 77.85 19.08 25.68
C THR A 52 76.92 17.95 26.10
N TRP A 53 75.61 18.20 26.14
CA TRP A 53 74.59 17.20 26.45
C TRP A 53 74.56 16.07 25.41
N LEU A 54 74.77 16.39 24.12
CA LEU A 54 74.91 15.39 23.06
C LEU A 54 76.19 14.53 23.19
N GLY A 55 77.13 14.91 24.06
CA GLY A 55 78.39 14.18 24.29
C GLY A 55 79.58 14.65 23.47
N PHE A 56 79.52 15.85 22.86
CA PHE A 56 80.67 16.42 22.16
C PHE A 56 81.56 17.24 23.11
N THR A 57 82.88 17.04 23.03
CA THR A 57 83.86 17.78 23.84
C THR A 57 84.02 19.24 23.39
N ARG A 58 83.84 19.53 22.09
CA ARG A 58 84.08 20.85 21.50
C ARG A 58 82.96 21.23 20.52
N LYS A 59 82.47 22.48 20.61
CA LYS A 59 81.45 23.05 19.71
C LYS A 59 81.79 22.88 18.23
N ASN A 60 83.07 23.05 17.86
CA ASN A 60 83.52 22.95 16.46
C ASN A 60 83.26 21.57 15.83
N ASN A 61 83.34 20.49 16.61
CA ASN A 61 83.07 19.15 16.11
C ASN A 61 81.58 19.01 15.75
N THR A 62 80.70 19.57 16.59
CA THR A 62 79.26 19.57 16.36
C THR A 62 78.86 20.51 15.22
N LYS A 63 79.53 21.67 15.08
CA LYS A 63 79.33 22.57 13.92
C LYS A 63 79.64 21.87 12.60
N ARG A 64 80.74 21.11 12.54
CA ARG A 64 81.11 20.34 11.35
C ARG A 64 80.06 19.29 11.01
N LEU A 65 79.57 18.56 12.01
CA LEU A 65 78.50 17.58 11.81
C LEU A 65 77.21 18.26 11.35
N LEU A 66 76.83 19.37 11.97
CA LEU A 66 75.65 20.15 11.65
C LEU A 66 75.71 20.69 10.20
N ALA A 67 76.84 21.21 9.75
CA ALA A 67 77.02 21.64 8.35
C ALA A 67 77.02 20.47 7.36
N GLN A 68 77.39 19.26 7.80
CA GLN A 68 77.42 18.07 6.96
C GLN A 68 76.05 17.40 6.84
N SER A 69 75.26 17.36 7.92
CA SER A 69 74.00 16.61 7.99
C SER A 69 72.74 17.47 7.87
N LEU A 70 72.85 18.80 8.01
CA LEU A 70 71.70 19.71 8.05
C LEU A 70 71.86 20.87 7.05
N THR A 71 70.72 21.47 6.70
CA THR A 71 70.64 22.62 5.77
C THR A 71 70.43 23.93 6.53
N GLU A 72 71.31 24.91 6.30
CA GLU A 72 71.17 26.27 6.85
C GLU A 72 69.92 26.97 6.31
N GLY A 73 69.27 27.79 7.14
CA GLY A 73 68.02 28.46 6.84
C GLY A 73 66.76 27.60 7.04
N VAL A 74 66.90 26.28 6.98
CA VAL A 74 65.82 25.30 7.21
C VAL A 74 65.93 24.65 8.59
N HIS A 75 67.09 24.09 8.92
CA HIS A 75 67.29 23.32 10.14
C HIS A 75 68.02 24.11 11.23
N TYR A 76 68.93 25.00 10.83
CA TYR A 76 69.63 25.91 11.73
C TYR A 76 69.90 27.26 11.09
N ARG A 77 70.17 28.26 11.92
CA ARG A 77 70.64 29.59 11.51
C ARG A 77 71.88 29.94 12.33
N SER A 78 72.93 30.37 11.64
CA SER A 78 74.13 30.91 12.28
C SER A 78 74.13 32.44 12.19
N GLY A 79 74.47 33.12 13.28
CA GLY A 79 74.51 34.59 13.31
C GLY A 79 75.34 35.15 14.46
N PRO A 80 75.88 36.37 14.34
CA PRO A 80 76.61 37.02 15.43
C PRO A 80 75.65 37.42 16.55
N VAL A 81 75.95 37.03 17.79
CA VAL A 81 75.31 37.61 18.98
C VAL A 81 75.83 39.02 19.14
N LEU A 82 74.99 40.00 18.85
CA LEU A 82 75.27 41.38 19.21
C LEU A 82 74.95 41.54 20.70
N LEU A 83 75.98 41.65 21.54
CA LEU A 83 75.84 41.86 23.01
C LEU A 83 75.19 43.20 23.35
N LEU A 84 75.19 44.14 22.39
CA LEU A 84 74.61 45.47 22.44
C LEU A 84 73.98 45.77 21.06
N PRO A 85 72.89 46.54 20.96
CA PRO A 85 72.43 47.09 19.68
C PRO A 85 73.61 47.74 18.94
N LYS A 86 73.65 47.61 17.60
CA LYS A 86 74.77 48.11 16.77
C LYS A 86 75.15 49.56 17.08
N GLU A 87 74.18 50.37 17.48
CA GLU A 87 74.28 51.78 17.84
C GLU A 87 75.02 52.05 19.17
N GLN A 88 75.19 51.04 20.03
CA GLN A 88 75.82 51.17 21.35
C GLN A 88 77.22 50.52 21.43
N GLN A 89 77.75 49.99 20.32
CA GLN A 89 79.11 49.47 20.27
C GLN A 89 80.12 50.63 20.20
N LYS A 90 81.07 50.69 21.14
CA LYS A 90 82.19 51.63 21.09
C LYS A 90 83.27 51.07 20.15
N ASP A 91 83.76 51.88 19.21
CA ASP A 91 84.88 51.58 18.28
C ASP A 91 86.27 51.50 18.97
N GLU A 92 86.33 50.98 20.19
CA GLU A 92 87.60 50.70 20.84
C GLU A 92 88.04 49.28 20.43
N HIS A 93 89.23 49.17 19.83
CA HIS A 93 89.89 47.91 19.46
C HIS A 93 90.27 47.09 20.72
N ARG A 94 89.27 46.56 21.41
CA ARG A 94 89.44 45.56 22.46
C ARG A 94 89.14 44.20 21.84
N GLY A 95 90.16 43.33 21.84
CA GLY A 95 90.13 42.02 21.20
C GLY A 95 89.14 41.04 21.83
N GLY A 96 87.86 41.17 21.50
CA GLY A 96 86.83 40.16 21.70
C GLY A 96 86.22 39.80 20.35
N SER A 97 86.29 38.53 19.95
CA SER A 97 85.58 38.09 18.75
C SER A 97 84.06 38.11 19.02
N ASN A 98 83.27 38.48 18.01
CA ASN A 98 81.82 38.36 18.08
C ASN A 98 81.45 36.90 18.37
N LYS A 99 80.71 36.66 19.45
CA LYS A 99 80.24 35.31 19.79
C LYS A 99 79.22 34.88 18.75
N GLU A 100 79.49 33.80 18.03
CA GLU A 100 78.58 33.21 17.05
C GLU A 100 77.52 32.35 17.75
N GLN A 101 76.23 32.70 17.59
CA GLN A 101 75.10 31.85 18.00
C GLN A 101 74.69 30.95 16.84
N ILE A 102 74.39 29.70 17.17
CA ILE A 102 73.76 28.78 16.23
C ILE A 102 72.48 28.31 16.90
N LEU A 103 71.35 28.78 16.37
CA LEU A 103 70.03 28.34 16.80
C LEU A 103 69.50 27.32 15.78
N MET A 104 68.87 26.26 16.26
CA MET A 104 68.28 25.22 15.43
C MET A 104 66.81 25.01 15.77
N THR A 105 66.07 24.48 14.81
CA THR A 105 64.69 24.06 15.02
C THR A 105 64.64 22.77 15.82
N ILE A 106 63.51 22.46 16.45
CA ILE A 106 63.33 21.19 17.17
C ILE A 106 63.54 20.01 16.20
N HIS A 107 63.05 20.13 14.97
CA HIS A 107 63.29 19.16 13.91
C HIS A 107 64.77 19.04 13.55
N GLY A 108 65.47 20.16 13.38
CA GLY A 108 66.92 20.18 13.12
C GLY A 108 67.73 19.53 14.26
N PHE A 109 67.35 19.80 15.52
CA PHE A 109 67.95 19.16 16.68
C PHE A 109 67.77 17.64 16.69
N LYS A 110 66.57 17.15 16.37
CA LYS A 110 66.33 15.71 16.25
C LYS A 110 67.20 15.07 15.18
N GLN A 111 67.28 15.68 14.00
CA GLN A 111 68.16 15.19 12.93
C GLN A 111 69.63 15.20 13.34
N LEU A 112 70.08 16.21 14.09
CA LEU A 112 71.43 16.25 14.66
C LEU A 112 71.67 15.07 15.61
N CYS A 113 70.71 14.77 16.51
CA CYS A 113 70.79 13.62 17.40
C CYS A 113 70.83 12.29 16.63
N MET A 114 70.08 12.18 15.53
CA MET A 114 70.11 10.99 14.65
C MET A 114 71.46 10.82 13.96
N ALA A 115 72.09 11.91 13.53
CA ALA A 115 73.41 11.89 12.87
C ALA A 115 74.58 11.79 13.86
N ALA A 116 74.39 12.15 15.13
CA ALA A 116 75.42 12.12 16.14
C ALA A 116 75.81 10.67 16.48
N ASN A 117 77.08 10.33 16.28
CA ASN A 117 77.63 9.04 16.69
C ASN A 117 78.15 9.09 18.14
N THR A 118 77.27 9.45 19.07
CA THR A 118 77.55 9.53 20.51
C THR A 118 76.63 8.59 21.27
N ASP A 119 76.96 8.26 22.53
CA ASP A 119 76.08 7.43 23.36
C ASP A 119 74.69 8.06 23.55
N LYS A 120 74.63 9.39 23.64
CA LYS A 120 73.36 10.14 23.72
C LYS A 120 72.58 10.09 22.41
N GLY A 121 73.25 10.22 21.27
CA GLY A 121 72.63 10.02 19.95
C GLY A 121 72.09 8.60 19.78
N ARG A 122 72.84 7.58 20.24
CA ARG A 122 72.38 6.18 20.26
C ARG A 122 71.11 6.00 21.09
N ARG A 123 71.07 6.53 22.32
CA ARG A 123 69.88 6.45 23.18
C ARG A 123 68.66 7.14 22.58
N VAL A 124 68.85 8.28 21.92
CA VAL A 124 67.75 8.97 21.22
C VAL A 124 67.24 8.11 20.05
N ARG A 125 68.13 7.46 19.28
CA ARG A 125 67.72 6.54 18.22
C ARG A 125 66.93 5.35 18.75
N GLU A 126 67.45 4.68 19.78
CA GLU A 126 66.78 3.55 20.47
C GLU A 126 65.38 3.96 20.94
N TYR A 127 65.25 5.11 21.59
CA TYR A 127 63.97 5.66 22.01
C TYR A 127 62.96 5.82 20.86
N TYR A 128 63.37 6.33 19.69
CA TYR A 128 62.47 6.47 18.54
C TYR A 128 62.10 5.12 17.92
N ILE A 129 63.00 4.14 17.94
CA ILE A 129 62.70 2.77 17.49
C ILE A 129 61.65 2.15 18.43
N SER A 130 61.85 2.22 19.74
CA SER A 130 60.86 1.72 20.71
C SER A 130 59.52 2.43 20.58
N MET A 131 59.51 3.74 20.31
CA MET A 131 58.28 4.49 20.05
C MET A 131 57.56 4.00 18.79
N GLU A 132 58.29 3.69 17.71
CA GLU A 132 57.72 3.15 16.48
C GLU A 132 57.11 1.75 16.72
N GLU A 133 57.80 0.88 17.45
CA GLU A 133 57.31 -0.46 17.81
C GLU A 133 56.02 -0.38 18.63
N ILE A 134 55.97 0.50 19.64
CA ILE A 134 54.78 0.75 20.47
C ILE A 134 53.61 1.25 19.60
N LEU A 135 53.87 2.21 18.71
CA LEU A 135 52.84 2.76 17.83
C LEU A 135 52.31 1.71 16.84
N PHE A 136 53.21 0.87 16.32
CA PHE A 136 52.83 -0.23 15.44
C PHE A 136 51.95 -1.25 16.18
N GLU A 137 52.34 -1.64 17.39
CA GLU A 137 51.57 -2.59 18.21
C GLU A 137 50.19 -2.04 18.57
N TYR A 138 50.12 -0.78 19.01
CA TYR A 138 48.85 -0.10 19.27
C TYR A 138 47.94 -0.06 18.03
N THR A 139 48.51 0.28 16.87
CA THR A 139 47.77 0.34 15.60
C THR A 139 47.25 -1.04 15.20
N ARG A 140 48.08 -2.08 15.35
CA ARG A 140 47.73 -3.47 15.08
C ARG A 140 46.59 -3.94 15.97
N CYS A 141 46.71 -3.73 17.28
CA CYS A 141 45.68 -4.09 18.25
C CYS A 141 44.35 -3.40 17.97
N ASN A 142 44.37 -2.09 17.67
CA ASN A 142 43.16 -1.36 17.29
C ASN A 142 42.53 -1.91 16.01
N ALA A 143 43.32 -2.23 14.99
CA ALA A 143 42.80 -2.80 13.74
C ALA A 143 42.12 -4.16 13.97
N VAL A 144 42.67 -5.01 14.83
CA VAL A 144 42.06 -6.30 15.20
C VAL A 144 40.74 -6.07 15.94
N LYS A 145 40.72 -5.20 16.96
CA LYS A 145 39.50 -4.89 17.72
C LYS A 145 38.39 -4.32 16.84
N GLU A 146 38.71 -3.41 15.92
CA GLU A 146 37.75 -2.85 14.97
C GLU A 146 37.20 -3.93 14.04
N ARG A 147 38.06 -4.85 13.57
CA ARG A 147 37.62 -6.00 12.76
C ARG A 147 36.69 -6.93 13.53
N GLU A 148 37.00 -7.23 14.79
CA GLU A 148 36.16 -8.07 15.65
C GLU A 148 34.79 -7.43 15.91
N ARG A 149 34.75 -6.13 16.21
CA ARG A 149 33.50 -5.36 16.34
C ARG A 149 32.67 -5.41 15.07
N PHE A 150 33.31 -5.20 13.92
CA PHE A 150 32.64 -5.25 12.63
C PHE A 150 32.06 -6.63 12.32
N ASN A 151 32.82 -7.70 12.59
CA ASN A 151 32.35 -9.07 12.41
C ASN A 151 31.15 -9.38 13.32
N ALA A 152 31.18 -8.96 14.59
CA ALA A 152 30.06 -9.15 15.51
C ALA A 152 28.78 -8.48 14.99
N THR A 153 28.87 -7.24 14.50
CA THR A 153 27.72 -6.54 13.89
C THR A 153 27.20 -7.25 12.64
N ILE A 154 28.08 -7.82 11.81
CA ILE A 154 27.67 -8.61 10.64
C ILE A 154 26.92 -9.88 11.08
N GLU A 155 27.41 -10.59 12.09
CA GLU A 155 26.77 -11.81 12.59
C GLU A 155 25.37 -11.52 13.15
N GLU A 156 25.22 -10.45 13.94
CA GLU A 156 23.92 -10.00 14.44
C GLU A 156 22.95 -9.67 13.31
N ALA A 157 23.39 -8.88 12.32
CA ALA A 157 22.58 -8.54 11.15
C ALA A 157 22.17 -9.79 10.34
N ASN A 158 23.08 -10.76 10.19
CA ASN A 158 22.77 -12.01 9.50
C ASN A 158 21.74 -12.86 10.25
N MET A 159 21.80 -12.92 11.58
CA MET A 159 20.79 -13.61 12.39
C MET A 159 19.42 -12.96 12.27
N GLU A 160 19.34 -11.62 12.30
CA GLU A 160 18.09 -10.88 12.12
C GLU A 160 17.47 -11.10 10.73
N VAL A 161 18.30 -11.11 9.68
CA VAL A 161 17.86 -11.44 8.31
C VAL A 161 17.34 -12.89 8.22
N GLN A 162 17.97 -13.84 8.90
CA GLN A 162 17.47 -15.23 8.91
C GLN A 162 16.14 -15.36 9.64
N MET A 163 15.97 -14.68 10.76
CA MET A 163 14.72 -14.70 11.53
C MET A 163 13.57 -14.08 10.74
N SER A 164 13.77 -12.89 10.17
CA SER A 164 12.77 -12.24 9.31
C SER A 164 12.39 -13.07 8.09
N LYS A 165 13.34 -13.78 7.46
CA LYS A 165 13.04 -14.73 6.37
C LYS A 165 12.15 -15.88 6.82
N LYS A 166 12.40 -16.47 7.99
CA LYS A 166 11.57 -17.56 8.54
C LYS A 166 10.15 -17.08 8.87
N GLU A 167 10.01 -15.88 9.42
CA GLU A 167 8.70 -15.27 9.72
C GLU A 167 7.92 -14.93 8.44
N ALA A 168 8.60 -14.41 7.41
CA ALA A 168 8.00 -14.16 6.10
C ALA A 168 7.52 -15.45 5.42
N GLU A 169 8.27 -16.55 5.53
CA GLU A 169 7.85 -17.85 4.98
C GLU A 169 6.63 -18.41 5.72
N LYS A 170 6.59 -18.27 7.05
CA LYS A 170 5.45 -18.72 7.87
C LYS A 170 4.17 -17.92 7.54
N SER A 171 4.25 -16.60 7.51
CA SER A 171 3.12 -15.73 7.17
C SER A 171 2.61 -15.96 5.74
N LYS A 172 3.50 -16.28 4.80
CA LYS A 172 3.10 -16.66 3.43
C LYS A 172 2.27 -17.96 3.40
N LYS A 173 2.65 -18.98 4.17
CA LYS A 173 1.87 -20.24 4.27
C LYS A 173 0.49 -20.00 4.87
N GLU A 174 0.42 -19.23 5.96
CA GLU A 174 -0.86 -18.87 6.59
C GLU A 174 -1.78 -18.07 5.64
N ALA A 175 -1.21 -17.17 4.83
CA ALA A 175 -1.97 -16.41 3.83
C ALA A 175 -2.49 -17.29 2.67
N GLU A 176 -1.72 -18.30 2.24
CA GLU A 176 -2.16 -19.26 1.21
C GLU A 176 -3.32 -20.14 1.73
N GLU A 177 -3.24 -20.61 2.98
CA GLU A 177 -4.34 -21.36 3.63
C GLU A 177 -5.61 -20.52 3.78
N ALA A 178 -5.48 -19.26 4.20
CA ALA A 178 -6.63 -18.34 4.34
C ALA A 178 -7.31 -18.06 2.98
N LYS A 179 -6.53 -17.92 1.91
CA LYS A 179 -7.06 -17.76 0.54
C LYS A 179 -7.82 -18.99 0.06
N ALA A 180 -7.30 -20.19 0.33
CA ALA A 180 -7.99 -21.43 -0.03
C ALA A 180 -9.35 -21.56 0.69
N ILE A 181 -9.40 -21.20 1.97
CA ILE A 181 -10.65 -21.19 2.75
C ILE A 181 -11.64 -20.15 2.20
N ALA A 182 -11.15 -18.96 1.82
CA ALA A 182 -12.00 -17.92 1.24
C ALA A 182 -12.63 -18.34 -0.09
N ALA A 183 -11.86 -19.01 -0.97
CA ALA A 183 -12.36 -19.52 -2.24
C ALA A 183 -13.48 -20.54 -2.05
N ILE A 184 -13.33 -21.49 -1.10
CA ILE A 184 -14.38 -22.48 -0.79
C ILE A 184 -15.66 -21.79 -0.31
N LYS A 185 -15.55 -20.78 0.57
CA LYS A 185 -16.72 -20.02 1.06
C LYS A 185 -17.40 -19.22 -0.04
N GLU A 186 -16.64 -18.69 -1.00
CA GLU A 186 -17.17 -17.96 -2.14
C GLU A 186 -17.93 -18.89 -3.10
N GLU A 187 -17.41 -20.09 -3.35
CA GLU A 187 -18.11 -21.15 -4.09
C GLU A 187 -19.41 -21.57 -3.41
N GLU A 188 -19.40 -21.72 -2.07
CA GLU A 188 -20.64 -21.99 -1.33
C GLU A 188 -21.65 -20.83 -1.48
N LEU A 189 -21.19 -19.59 -1.35
CA LEU A 189 -22.04 -18.40 -1.47
C LEU A 189 -22.66 -18.27 -2.87
N THR A 190 -21.89 -18.55 -3.92
CA THR A 190 -22.39 -18.56 -5.30
C THR A 190 -23.44 -19.65 -5.50
N ARG A 191 -23.25 -20.84 -4.94
CA ARG A 191 -24.26 -21.91 -4.94
C ARG A 191 -25.55 -21.50 -4.22
N PHE A 192 -25.45 -20.79 -3.10
CA PHE A 192 -26.63 -20.27 -2.39
C PHE A 192 -27.36 -19.18 -3.19
N LYS A 193 -26.61 -18.27 -3.82
CA LYS A 193 -27.18 -17.21 -4.68
C LYS A 193 -27.80 -17.74 -5.97
N ALA A 194 -27.32 -18.88 -6.48
CA ALA A 194 -27.82 -19.47 -7.71
C ALA A 194 -29.18 -20.18 -7.56
N ARG A 195 -29.68 -20.40 -6.33
CA ARG A 195 -31.04 -20.92 -6.11
C ARG A 195 -32.07 -19.87 -6.49
N THR A 196 -32.43 -19.90 -7.76
CA THR A 196 -33.37 -19.00 -8.41
C THR A 196 -34.70 -19.73 -8.50
N TYR A 197 -35.62 -19.38 -7.60
CA TYR A 197 -37.05 -19.70 -7.69
C TYR A 197 -37.41 -21.21 -7.74
N ASP A 198 -37.74 -21.82 -6.59
CA ASP A 198 -38.44 -23.11 -6.57
C ASP A 198 -39.97 -22.86 -6.51
N GLU A 199 -40.72 -23.36 -7.49
CA GLU A 199 -42.18 -23.38 -7.41
C GLU A 199 -42.61 -24.29 -6.28
N VAL A 200 -43.18 -23.71 -5.23
CA VAL A 200 -43.66 -24.49 -4.10
C VAL A 200 -44.88 -25.32 -4.55
N PRO A 201 -44.95 -26.63 -4.22
CA PRO A 201 -46.07 -27.48 -4.60
C PRO A 201 -47.43 -26.87 -4.19
N LYS A 202 -48.36 -26.81 -5.14
CA LYS A 202 -49.71 -26.28 -4.95
C LYS A 202 -50.68 -27.40 -4.62
N ASP A 203 -50.79 -27.72 -3.34
CA ASP A 203 -51.58 -28.89 -2.90
C ASP A 203 -53.05 -28.56 -2.60
N ASP A 204 -53.44 -27.27 -2.56
CA ASP A 204 -54.80 -26.84 -2.22
C ASP A 204 -55.47 -26.13 -3.39
N ASN A 205 -56.80 -26.16 -3.45
CA ASN A 205 -57.56 -25.52 -4.54
C ASN A 205 -58.65 -24.60 -4.00
N VAL A 206 -58.78 -23.44 -4.62
CA VAL A 206 -59.95 -22.57 -4.46
C VAL A 206 -60.87 -22.80 -5.65
N TYR A 207 -62.17 -22.82 -5.40
CA TYR A 207 -63.17 -23.03 -6.43
C TYR A 207 -64.37 -22.10 -6.26
N ILE A 208 -65.05 -21.85 -7.38
CA ILE A 208 -66.37 -21.22 -7.40
C ILE A 208 -67.40 -22.28 -7.79
N ARG A 209 -68.49 -22.36 -7.03
CA ARG A 209 -69.62 -23.25 -7.30
C ARG A 209 -70.92 -22.50 -7.52
N LYS A 210 -71.80 -23.10 -8.31
CA LYS A 210 -73.20 -22.72 -8.49
C LYS A 210 -74.12 -23.92 -8.32
N GLU A 211 -75.36 -23.69 -7.92
CA GLU A 211 -76.41 -24.70 -8.05
C GLU A 211 -76.83 -24.81 -9.52
N ALA A 212 -77.23 -25.99 -9.99
CA ALA A 212 -77.55 -26.22 -11.39
C ALA A 212 -78.76 -25.39 -11.86
N SER A 213 -79.69 -25.10 -10.94
CA SER A 213 -80.85 -24.22 -11.14
C SER A 213 -80.47 -22.73 -11.23
N GLU A 214 -79.33 -22.34 -10.67
CA GLU A 214 -78.87 -20.94 -10.54
C GLU A 214 -77.72 -20.60 -11.50
N LEU A 215 -77.39 -21.49 -12.47
CA LEU A 215 -76.30 -21.29 -13.42
C LEU A 215 -76.38 -19.95 -14.18
N ASN A 216 -77.61 -19.54 -14.52
CA ASN A 216 -77.90 -18.30 -15.25
C ASN A 216 -77.95 -17.04 -14.36
N THR A 217 -77.76 -17.19 -13.05
CA THR A 217 -77.76 -16.08 -12.10
C THR A 217 -76.34 -15.73 -11.66
N ASP A 218 -76.13 -14.50 -11.18
CA ASP A 218 -74.85 -14.07 -10.60
C ASP A 218 -74.58 -14.64 -9.19
N ARG A 219 -75.52 -15.43 -8.66
CA ARG A 219 -75.36 -16.06 -7.36
C ARG A 219 -74.37 -17.21 -7.44
N HIS A 220 -73.35 -17.16 -6.61
CA HIS A 220 -72.33 -18.21 -6.53
C HIS A 220 -71.74 -18.30 -5.12
N LYS A 221 -70.98 -19.36 -4.85
CA LYS A 221 -70.25 -19.53 -3.61
C LYS A 221 -68.80 -19.86 -3.88
N ILE A 222 -67.91 -19.24 -3.12
CA ILE A 222 -66.48 -19.53 -3.10
C ILE A 222 -66.23 -20.60 -2.03
N GLY A 223 -65.34 -21.53 -2.30
CA GLY A 223 -64.91 -22.51 -1.32
C GLY A 223 -63.53 -23.07 -1.63
N ARG A 224 -63.05 -23.93 -0.74
CA ARG A 224 -61.73 -24.56 -0.84
C ARG A 224 -61.79 -26.08 -0.69
N SER A 225 -60.87 -26.78 -1.35
CA SER A 225 -60.71 -28.22 -1.24
C SER A 225 -59.37 -28.70 -1.80
N PHE A 226 -58.78 -29.68 -1.15
CA PHE A 226 -57.67 -30.46 -1.69
C PHE A 226 -58.06 -31.24 -2.97
N ASP A 227 -59.31 -31.72 -3.07
CA ASP A 227 -59.81 -32.51 -4.21
C ASP A 227 -61.19 -32.00 -4.64
N THR A 228 -61.21 -31.18 -5.69
CA THR A 228 -62.40 -30.51 -6.22
C THR A 228 -63.43 -31.51 -6.77
N LYS A 229 -62.99 -32.60 -7.40
CA LYS A 229 -63.87 -33.65 -7.97
C LYS A 229 -64.60 -34.42 -6.88
N ARG A 230 -63.87 -34.84 -5.84
CA ARG A 230 -64.47 -35.47 -4.65
C ARG A 230 -65.42 -34.49 -3.96
N ARG A 231 -65.05 -33.21 -3.90
CA ARG A 231 -65.89 -32.17 -3.28
C ARG A 231 -67.19 -31.94 -4.03
N GLU A 232 -67.17 -31.84 -5.36
CA GLU A 232 -68.37 -31.69 -6.18
C GLU A 232 -69.34 -32.86 -5.98
N SER A 233 -68.81 -34.09 -5.93
CA SER A 233 -69.61 -35.30 -5.66
C SER A 233 -70.32 -35.24 -4.31
N GLN A 234 -69.64 -34.76 -3.25
CA GLN A 234 -70.23 -34.57 -1.92
C GLN A 234 -71.29 -33.47 -1.87
N LEU A 235 -71.16 -32.43 -2.68
CA LEU A 235 -72.16 -31.37 -2.75
C LEU A 235 -73.44 -31.88 -3.43
N ASN A 236 -73.30 -32.79 -4.39
CA ASN A 236 -74.41 -33.41 -5.12
C ASN A 236 -75.19 -34.46 -4.30
N THR A 237 -74.61 -35.07 -3.27
CA THR A 237 -75.36 -36.01 -2.40
C THR A 237 -76.34 -35.31 -1.47
N GLY A 238 -76.15 -34.02 -1.18
CA GLY A 238 -76.99 -33.23 -0.28
C GLY A 238 -77.86 -32.16 -0.95
N SER A 239 -77.72 -31.95 -2.27
CA SER A 239 -78.49 -30.96 -3.03
C SER A 239 -79.58 -31.63 -3.86
N ALA A 240 -80.82 -31.17 -3.73
CA ALA A 240 -81.95 -31.67 -4.53
C ALA A 240 -81.89 -31.25 -6.01
N GLN A 241 -81.10 -30.21 -6.33
CA GLN A 241 -81.00 -29.62 -7.66
C GLN A 241 -79.62 -29.82 -8.32
N GLY A 242 -78.62 -30.30 -7.56
CA GLY A 242 -77.24 -30.48 -8.01
C GLY A 242 -76.40 -29.20 -7.91
N SER A 243 -75.13 -29.33 -7.56
CA SER A 243 -74.11 -28.29 -7.51
C SER A 243 -73.02 -28.58 -8.54
N LYS A 244 -72.60 -27.53 -9.26
CA LYS A 244 -71.53 -27.60 -10.25
C LYS A 244 -70.39 -26.66 -9.86
N ILE A 245 -69.16 -27.16 -9.91
CA ILE A 245 -67.96 -26.31 -9.82
C ILE A 245 -67.72 -25.70 -11.20
N ILE A 246 -67.65 -24.37 -11.27
CA ILE A 246 -67.53 -23.61 -12.53
C ILE A 246 -66.14 -23.01 -12.75
N TYR A 247 -65.34 -22.93 -11.69
CA TYR A 247 -63.96 -22.46 -11.73
C TYR A 247 -63.18 -23.16 -10.63
N GLU A 248 -61.96 -23.57 -10.93
CA GLU A 248 -61.00 -24.11 -9.99
C GLU A 248 -59.61 -23.54 -10.25
N ARG A 249 -58.86 -23.25 -9.19
CA ARG A 249 -57.46 -22.84 -9.28
C ARG A 249 -56.65 -23.38 -8.12
N SER A 250 -55.53 -24.00 -8.44
CA SER A 250 -54.55 -24.49 -7.48
C SER A 250 -53.74 -23.34 -6.88
N THR A 251 -53.50 -23.41 -5.58
CA THR A 251 -52.75 -22.40 -4.81
C THR A 251 -52.04 -23.07 -3.64
N LEU A 252 -51.02 -22.38 -3.12
CA LEU A 252 -50.31 -22.79 -1.92
C LEU A 252 -51.16 -22.74 -0.64
N ASN A 253 -52.11 -21.81 -0.55
CA ASN A 253 -52.91 -21.62 0.67
C ASN A 253 -54.33 -21.15 0.35
N ALA A 254 -55.24 -22.09 0.05
CA ALA A 254 -56.61 -21.76 -0.34
C ALA A 254 -57.41 -21.07 0.79
N LYS A 255 -57.02 -21.27 2.06
CA LYS A 255 -57.63 -20.57 3.20
C LYS A 255 -57.35 -19.07 3.13
N LEU A 256 -56.10 -18.68 2.92
CA LEU A 256 -55.72 -17.27 2.82
C LEU A 256 -56.41 -16.61 1.63
N ILE A 257 -56.49 -17.30 0.49
CA ILE A 257 -57.18 -16.79 -0.70
C ILE A 257 -58.69 -16.63 -0.45
N GLU A 258 -59.33 -17.58 0.23
CA GLU A 258 -60.74 -17.47 0.64
C GLU A 258 -60.97 -16.25 1.56
N ASP A 259 -60.07 -16.00 2.51
CA ASP A 259 -60.12 -14.82 3.37
C ASP A 259 -59.94 -13.51 2.58
N VAL A 260 -59.01 -13.48 1.62
CA VAL A 260 -58.81 -12.34 0.70
C VAL A 260 -60.08 -12.09 -0.13
N ALA A 261 -60.67 -13.15 -0.70
CA ALA A 261 -61.90 -13.07 -1.47
C ALA A 261 -63.08 -12.57 -0.61
N TYR A 262 -63.20 -13.05 0.63
CA TYR A 262 -64.23 -12.58 1.57
C TYR A 262 -64.12 -11.08 1.84
N VAL A 263 -62.91 -10.56 2.02
CA VAL A 263 -62.68 -9.14 2.25
C VAL A 263 -62.92 -8.31 0.97
N ALA A 264 -62.39 -8.76 -0.17
CA ALA A 264 -62.49 -8.06 -1.45
C ALA A 264 -63.93 -8.01 -1.98
N LEU A 265 -64.66 -9.12 -1.86
CA LEU A 265 -66.02 -9.29 -2.37
C LEU A 265 -67.11 -9.03 -1.30
N LYS A 266 -66.73 -8.48 -0.14
CA LYS A 266 -67.64 -8.22 0.99
C LYS A 266 -68.90 -7.45 0.61
N ARG A 267 -68.80 -6.53 -0.37
CA ARG A 267 -69.93 -5.74 -0.87
C ARG A 267 -70.98 -6.57 -1.62
N TYR A 268 -70.57 -7.70 -2.19
CA TYR A 268 -71.39 -8.62 -2.95
C TYR A 268 -71.85 -9.82 -2.13
N HIS A 269 -71.39 -9.94 -0.88
CA HIS A 269 -71.75 -11.02 0.01
C HIS A 269 -73.26 -10.99 0.34
N CYS A 270 -73.94 -12.09 0.07
CA CYS A 270 -75.35 -12.29 0.39
C CYS A 270 -75.51 -13.41 1.44
N ASN A 271 -76.75 -13.82 1.72
CA ASN A 271 -77.04 -14.71 2.86
C ASN A 271 -76.14 -15.97 2.92
N ARG A 272 -75.63 -16.24 4.14
CA ARG A 272 -74.70 -17.32 4.46
C ARG A 272 -73.31 -17.12 3.84
N GLU A 273 -72.94 -17.94 2.86
CA GLU A 273 -71.59 -18.00 2.26
C GLU A 273 -71.68 -17.77 0.74
N HIS A 274 -72.71 -17.03 0.29
CA HIS A 274 -72.95 -16.76 -1.13
C HIS A 274 -72.55 -15.33 -1.48
N TYR A 275 -72.22 -15.12 -2.75
CA TYR A 275 -71.91 -13.83 -3.34
C TYR A 275 -72.87 -13.60 -4.52
N ASN A 276 -73.22 -12.33 -4.74
CA ASN A 276 -74.02 -11.88 -5.86
C ASN A 276 -73.25 -10.80 -6.64
N SER A 277 -72.34 -11.27 -7.48
CA SER A 277 -71.53 -10.48 -8.42
C SER A 277 -71.34 -11.29 -9.69
N ARG A 278 -70.98 -10.62 -10.77
CA ARG A 278 -70.51 -11.30 -11.98
C ARG A 278 -69.44 -12.32 -11.61
N VAL A 279 -69.57 -13.54 -12.11
CA VAL A 279 -68.66 -14.64 -11.76
C VAL A 279 -67.24 -14.30 -12.18
N GLU A 280 -67.10 -13.68 -13.34
CA GLU A 280 -65.83 -13.25 -13.93
C GLU A 280 -65.08 -12.32 -12.97
N HIS A 281 -65.80 -11.40 -12.30
CA HIS A 281 -65.19 -10.53 -11.31
C HIS A 281 -64.64 -11.30 -10.09
N SER A 282 -65.36 -12.34 -9.65
CA SER A 282 -64.89 -13.20 -8.56
C SER A 282 -63.72 -14.07 -9.00
N VAL A 283 -63.70 -14.53 -10.26
CA VAL A 283 -62.56 -15.22 -10.87
C VAL A 283 -61.34 -14.31 -10.91
N ASP A 284 -61.47 -13.07 -11.39
CA ASP A 284 -60.36 -12.09 -11.44
C ASP A 284 -59.74 -11.86 -10.05
N VAL A 285 -60.59 -11.72 -9.02
CA VAL A 285 -60.14 -11.53 -7.64
C VAL A 285 -59.36 -12.74 -7.14
N LEU A 286 -59.87 -13.95 -7.40
CA LEU A 286 -59.17 -15.19 -7.03
C LEU A 286 -57.86 -15.33 -7.81
N ASP A 287 -57.87 -15.02 -9.10
CA ASP A 287 -56.70 -15.16 -9.95
C ASP A 287 -55.56 -14.23 -9.52
N LEU A 288 -55.89 -12.97 -9.26
CA LEU A 288 -54.93 -12.00 -8.75
C LEU A 288 -54.42 -12.42 -7.37
N ALA A 289 -55.30 -12.78 -6.45
CA ALA A 289 -54.92 -13.18 -5.09
C ALA A 289 -53.99 -14.40 -5.10
N CYS A 290 -54.32 -15.44 -5.87
CA CYS A 290 -53.48 -16.63 -6.03
C CYS A 290 -52.12 -16.26 -6.63
N THR A 291 -52.07 -15.44 -7.68
CA THR A 291 -50.80 -15.01 -8.30
C THR A 291 -49.93 -14.25 -7.32
N MET A 292 -50.51 -13.35 -6.53
CA MET A 292 -49.78 -12.59 -5.52
C MET A 292 -49.18 -13.50 -4.44
N VAL A 293 -50.02 -14.34 -3.83
CA VAL A 293 -49.60 -15.20 -2.71
C VAL A 293 -48.59 -16.24 -3.16
N ASP A 294 -48.86 -16.94 -4.27
CA ASP A 294 -47.96 -17.99 -4.76
C ASP A 294 -46.60 -17.39 -5.16
N THR A 295 -46.57 -16.20 -5.78
CA THR A 295 -45.31 -15.55 -6.19
C THR A 295 -44.48 -15.07 -5.01
N LEU A 296 -45.12 -14.50 -4.00
CA LEU A 296 -44.42 -14.07 -2.79
C LEU A 296 -43.92 -15.27 -1.97
N ALA A 297 -44.70 -16.34 -1.89
CA ALA A 297 -44.33 -17.56 -1.18
C ALA A 297 -43.11 -18.26 -1.79
N SER A 298 -42.92 -18.15 -3.11
CA SER A 298 -41.76 -18.67 -3.84
C SER A 298 -40.55 -17.71 -3.90
N SER A 299 -40.61 -16.56 -3.23
CA SER A 299 -39.50 -15.60 -3.19
C SER A 299 -38.48 -15.92 -2.08
N TYR A 300 -37.20 -15.65 -2.35
CA TYR A 300 -36.10 -15.80 -1.38
C TYR A 300 -35.58 -14.45 -0.89
N GLU A 301 -34.93 -14.45 0.29
CA GLU A 301 -34.39 -13.24 0.94
C GLU A 301 -33.42 -12.44 0.06
N HIS A 302 -32.70 -13.09 -0.85
CA HIS A 302 -31.72 -12.45 -1.71
C HIS A 302 -32.33 -11.79 -2.96
N ILE A 303 -33.62 -11.97 -3.23
CA ILE A 303 -34.31 -11.33 -4.36
C ILE A 303 -34.51 -9.86 -4.03
N GLY A 304 -33.97 -8.98 -4.88
CA GLY A 304 -34.13 -7.54 -4.73
C GLY A 304 -35.58 -7.11 -4.85
N ARG A 305 -35.91 -5.96 -4.23
CA ARG A 305 -37.26 -5.37 -4.31
C ARG A 305 -37.72 -5.19 -5.76
N ASP A 306 -36.85 -4.68 -6.62
CA ASP A 306 -37.18 -4.38 -8.01
C ASP A 306 -37.43 -5.66 -8.81
N ASP A 307 -36.60 -6.70 -8.60
CA ASP A 307 -36.76 -8.00 -9.25
C ASP A 307 -38.06 -8.69 -8.83
N LEU A 308 -38.40 -8.63 -7.54
CA LEU A 308 -39.65 -9.19 -7.02
C LEU A 308 -40.87 -8.47 -7.61
N CYS A 309 -40.83 -7.14 -7.71
CA CYS A 309 -41.88 -6.36 -8.34
C CYS A 309 -42.01 -6.68 -9.83
N ASN A 310 -40.90 -6.78 -10.56
CA ASN A 310 -40.92 -7.11 -11.99
C ASN A 310 -41.48 -8.51 -12.25
N MET A 311 -41.09 -9.50 -11.46
CA MET A 311 -41.62 -10.88 -11.54
C MET A 311 -43.13 -10.92 -11.28
N MET A 312 -43.60 -10.19 -10.27
CA MET A 312 -45.03 -10.10 -9.94
C MET A 312 -45.83 -9.43 -11.08
N VAL A 313 -45.31 -8.34 -11.65
CA VAL A 313 -45.94 -7.65 -12.79
C VAL A 313 -45.99 -8.56 -14.01
N ALA A 314 -44.91 -9.28 -14.32
CA ALA A 314 -44.87 -10.22 -15.43
C ALA A 314 -45.95 -11.31 -15.31
N LYS A 315 -46.10 -11.92 -14.12
CA LYS A 315 -47.12 -12.94 -13.86
C LYS A 315 -48.55 -12.41 -13.84
N ILE A 316 -48.75 -11.15 -13.48
CA ILE A 316 -50.08 -10.52 -13.58
C ILE A 316 -50.42 -10.26 -15.05
N ARG A 317 -49.45 -9.82 -15.87
CA ARG A 317 -49.63 -9.63 -17.31
C ARG A 317 -49.96 -10.94 -18.02
N SER A 318 -49.34 -12.06 -17.63
CA SER A 318 -49.67 -13.37 -18.23
C SER A 318 -51.10 -13.86 -17.93
N LEU A 319 -51.81 -13.30 -16.94
CA LEU A 319 -53.23 -13.58 -16.75
C LEU A 319 -54.10 -12.90 -17.81
N GLN A 320 -53.63 -11.79 -18.41
CA GLN A 320 -54.40 -11.02 -19.40
C GLN A 320 -54.46 -11.72 -20.77
N THR A 321 -53.53 -12.64 -21.06
CA THR A 321 -53.45 -13.38 -22.31
C THR A 321 -54.32 -14.64 -22.35
N ILE A 322 -55.02 -15.00 -21.27
CA ILE A 322 -55.86 -16.20 -21.22
C ILE A 322 -57.32 -15.82 -21.53
N LYS A 323 -57.76 -15.97 -22.79
CA LYS A 323 -59.20 -16.08 -23.13
C LYS A 323 -59.67 -17.52 -22.93
N PRO A 324 -60.92 -17.75 -22.46
CA PRO A 324 -61.37 -19.09 -22.09
C PRO A 324 -61.98 -19.83 -23.30
N GLU A 325 -61.36 -20.93 -23.72
CA GLU A 325 -62.04 -22.06 -24.38
C GLU A 325 -61.22 -23.35 -24.20
N GLN A 326 -61.91 -24.48 -24.35
CA GLN A 326 -61.70 -25.73 -23.61
C GLN A 326 -60.66 -26.70 -24.18
N SER A 327 -60.00 -27.40 -23.25
CA SER A 327 -59.53 -28.80 -23.29
C SER A 327 -58.52 -29.28 -24.34
N LEU A 328 -57.43 -29.83 -23.78
CA LEU A 328 -56.62 -30.98 -24.22
C LEU A 328 -55.73 -30.82 -25.45
N HIS A 329 -54.45 -31.00 -25.14
CA HIS A 329 -53.36 -31.56 -25.93
C HIS A 329 -52.49 -30.61 -26.77
N ASP A 330 -51.20 -30.82 -26.45
CA ASP A 330 -50.00 -30.72 -27.24
C ASP A 330 -49.26 -29.38 -27.27
N GLU A 331 -48.08 -29.47 -26.65
CA GLU A 331 -46.90 -28.64 -26.84
C GLU A 331 -46.65 -28.49 -28.34
N GLU A 332 -46.55 -27.27 -28.83
CA GLU A 332 -45.68 -26.93 -29.96
C GLU A 332 -45.33 -25.45 -29.86
N GLU A 333 -44.01 -25.22 -29.76
CA GLU A 333 -43.37 -23.92 -29.87
C GLU A 333 -43.60 -23.38 -31.28
N GLU A 334 -44.21 -22.20 -31.41
CA GLU A 334 -44.03 -21.36 -32.60
C GLU A 334 -43.69 -19.93 -32.17
N GLU A 335 -42.45 -19.57 -32.47
CA GLU A 335 -41.94 -18.20 -32.52
C GLU A 335 -42.65 -17.47 -33.67
N GLU A 336 -43.42 -16.43 -33.37
CA GLU A 336 -43.73 -15.40 -34.37
C GLU A 336 -43.50 -14.01 -33.79
N GLU A 337 -42.63 -13.29 -34.49
CA GLU A 337 -42.27 -11.89 -34.31
C GLU A 337 -43.50 -11.01 -34.57
N GLU A 338 -43.90 -10.17 -33.60
CA GLU A 338 -44.82 -9.05 -33.87
C GLU A 338 -44.17 -7.71 -33.54
N GLU A 339 -44.12 -6.87 -34.59
CA GLU A 339 -43.76 -5.47 -34.59
C GLU A 339 -44.61 -4.68 -33.58
N VAL A 340 -43.96 -3.98 -32.65
CA VAL A 340 -44.63 -3.09 -31.70
C VAL A 340 -44.68 -1.69 -32.28
N GLU A 341 -45.88 -1.22 -32.61
CA GLU A 341 -46.15 0.21 -32.81
C GLU A 341 -46.08 0.96 -31.47
N ASP A 342 -45.31 2.04 -31.56
CA ASP A 342 -44.85 3.00 -30.56
C ASP A 342 -45.97 3.79 -29.87
N VAL A 343 -46.09 3.66 -28.54
CA VAL A 343 -46.58 4.74 -27.67
C VAL A 343 -45.86 4.72 -26.32
N GLY A 344 -44.67 5.33 -26.25
CA GLY A 344 -43.98 5.58 -24.97
C GLY A 344 -42.65 6.33 -25.06
N ASN A 345 -42.46 7.17 -26.08
CA ASN A 345 -41.13 7.38 -26.67
C ASN A 345 -40.28 8.58 -26.22
N GLU A 346 -40.46 9.13 -25.03
CA GLU A 346 -39.57 10.23 -24.57
C GLU A 346 -38.68 9.82 -23.40
N ASP A 347 -39.23 9.29 -22.30
CA ASP A 347 -38.41 8.93 -21.12
C ASP A 347 -37.63 7.61 -21.30
N GLU A 348 -38.13 6.67 -22.09
CA GLU A 348 -37.44 5.41 -22.40
C GLU A 348 -36.39 5.59 -23.50
N ALA A 349 -36.67 6.48 -24.47
CA ALA A 349 -35.72 6.95 -25.49
C ALA A 349 -34.53 7.69 -24.84
N ILE A 350 -34.76 8.58 -23.88
CA ILE A 350 -33.69 9.29 -23.17
C ILE A 350 -32.81 8.30 -22.39
N ARG A 351 -33.39 7.30 -21.70
CA ARG A 351 -32.60 6.30 -20.96
C ARG A 351 -31.78 5.40 -21.89
N THR A 352 -32.35 5.02 -23.03
CA THR A 352 -31.64 4.20 -24.03
C THR A 352 -30.53 4.99 -24.73
N GLU A 353 -30.75 6.27 -25.04
CA GLU A 353 -29.71 7.19 -25.53
C GLU A 353 -28.58 7.37 -24.51
N GLU A 354 -28.90 7.58 -23.23
CA GLU A 354 -27.90 7.71 -22.16
C GLU A 354 -27.07 6.44 -21.97
N MET A 355 -27.70 5.25 -22.07
CA MET A 355 -27.00 3.97 -22.03
C MET A 355 -26.11 3.77 -23.26
N HIS A 356 -26.58 4.19 -24.44
CA HIS A 356 -25.81 4.10 -25.68
C HIS A 356 -24.57 5.02 -25.66
N GLU A 357 -24.71 6.26 -25.19
CA GLU A 357 -23.58 7.18 -25.01
C GLU A 357 -22.54 6.65 -24.01
N ALA A 358 -22.99 6.09 -22.89
CA ALA A 358 -22.10 5.50 -21.89
C ALA A 358 -21.30 4.31 -22.46
N GLN A 359 -21.95 3.48 -23.28
CA GLN A 359 -21.33 2.33 -23.94
C GLN A 359 -20.31 2.77 -25.00
N GLN A 360 -20.60 3.79 -25.81
CA GLN A 360 -19.65 4.32 -26.79
C GLN A 360 -18.38 4.91 -26.14
N VAL A 361 -18.55 5.62 -25.03
CA VAL A 361 -17.41 6.16 -24.25
C VAL A 361 -16.56 5.01 -23.71
N ARG A 362 -17.20 3.96 -23.18
CA ARG A 362 -16.51 2.78 -22.64
C ARG A 362 -15.66 2.07 -23.69
N GLU A 363 -16.25 1.76 -24.85
CA GLU A 363 -15.53 1.09 -25.94
C GLU A 363 -14.36 1.92 -26.46
N TRP A 364 -14.50 3.24 -26.49
CA TRP A 364 -13.41 4.14 -26.86
C TRP A 364 -12.26 4.13 -25.84
N LEU A 365 -12.58 4.15 -24.53
CA LEU A 365 -11.57 4.08 -23.47
C LEU A 365 -10.78 2.77 -23.53
N GLU A 366 -11.47 1.63 -23.73
CA GLU A 366 -10.84 0.32 -23.86
C GLU A 366 -9.88 0.23 -25.07
N ARG A 367 -10.09 1.05 -26.11
CA ARG A 367 -9.20 1.12 -27.28
C ARG A 367 -8.00 2.03 -27.06
N GLU A 368 -8.23 3.24 -26.54
CA GLU A 368 -7.22 4.32 -26.48
C GLU A 368 -6.33 4.28 -25.23
N ILE A 369 -6.73 3.54 -24.21
CA ILE A 369 -6.10 3.58 -22.88
C ILE A 369 -5.53 2.21 -22.52
N ILE A 370 -4.40 2.22 -21.82
CA ILE A 370 -3.82 1.04 -21.16
C ILE A 370 -3.70 1.28 -19.65
N ILE A 371 -4.09 0.27 -18.87
CA ILE A 371 -3.91 0.26 -17.42
C ILE A 371 -2.47 -0.20 -17.15
N THR A 372 -1.67 0.67 -16.53
CA THR A 372 -0.25 0.40 -16.27
C THR A 372 0.03 0.06 -14.80
N GLY A 373 -0.88 0.41 -13.88
CA GLY A 373 -0.71 0.24 -12.44
C GLY A 373 0.39 1.12 -11.81
N ARG A 374 1.09 1.93 -12.60
CA ARG A 374 2.16 2.81 -12.13
C ARG A 374 1.59 4.18 -11.75
N ARG A 375 1.78 4.59 -10.49
CA ARG A 375 1.29 5.89 -9.98
C ARG A 375 1.88 7.11 -10.70
N GLU A 376 3.00 6.94 -11.40
CA GLU A 376 3.67 7.98 -12.20
C GLU A 376 2.97 8.23 -13.54
N ASP A 377 2.24 7.23 -14.06
CA ASP A 377 1.46 7.38 -15.29
C ASP A 377 0.13 8.05 -14.97
N ILE A 378 -0.04 9.25 -15.52
CA ILE A 378 -1.15 10.14 -15.18
C ILE A 378 -1.84 10.61 -16.46
N LEU A 379 -3.17 10.52 -16.47
CA LEU A 379 -4.03 11.14 -17.47
C LEU A 379 -5.02 12.09 -16.81
N LEU A 380 -5.31 13.22 -17.46
CA LEU A 380 -6.33 14.15 -17.00
C LEU A 380 -7.65 13.88 -17.72
N VAL A 381 -8.77 13.97 -16.98
CA VAL A 381 -10.12 13.90 -17.56
C VAL A 381 -10.32 14.96 -18.65
N ALA A 382 -9.68 16.12 -18.49
CA ALA A 382 -9.71 17.19 -19.49
C ALA A 382 -9.05 16.79 -20.81
N ASP A 383 -7.98 16.00 -20.76
CA ASP A 383 -7.28 15.51 -21.95
C ASP A 383 -8.10 14.43 -22.65
N LEU A 384 -8.69 13.51 -21.88
CA LEU A 384 -9.63 12.51 -22.40
C LEU A 384 -10.84 13.17 -23.07
N LYS A 385 -11.39 14.23 -22.46
CA LYS A 385 -12.50 14.98 -23.04
C LYS A 385 -12.11 15.64 -24.37
N ARG A 386 -10.88 16.15 -24.47
CA ARG A 386 -10.35 16.76 -25.69
C ARG A 386 -10.10 15.71 -26.79
N MET A 387 -9.60 14.54 -26.41
CA MET A 387 -9.32 13.44 -27.34
C MET A 387 -10.60 12.83 -27.91
N TYR A 388 -11.60 12.56 -27.06
CA TYR A 388 -12.87 11.98 -27.48
C TYR A 388 -13.79 12.99 -28.20
N ARG A 389 -13.50 14.29 -28.11
CA ARG A 389 -14.31 15.40 -28.68
C ARG A 389 -15.78 15.36 -28.24
N PHE A 390 -16.03 14.97 -27.00
CA PHE A 390 -17.39 14.81 -26.49
C PHE A 390 -17.91 16.07 -25.81
N HIS A 391 -19.12 16.45 -26.22
CA HIS A 391 -19.75 17.72 -25.84
C HIS A 391 -20.81 17.56 -24.73
N GLY A 392 -21.16 16.32 -24.35
CA GLY A 392 -22.12 16.04 -23.29
C GLY A 392 -21.63 16.43 -21.90
N ARG A 393 -22.55 16.84 -21.03
CA ARG A 393 -22.24 17.28 -19.64
C ARG A 393 -21.86 16.11 -18.71
N ARG A 394 -22.27 14.89 -19.05
CA ARG A 394 -22.12 13.68 -18.23
C ARG A 394 -20.82 12.90 -18.47
N PHE A 395 -19.93 13.38 -19.33
CA PHE A 395 -18.65 12.72 -19.62
C PHE A 395 -17.84 12.35 -18.37
N VAL A 396 -17.81 13.24 -17.38
CA VAL A 396 -17.07 12.99 -16.13
C VAL A 396 -17.71 11.85 -15.33
N GLU A 397 -19.03 11.69 -15.38
CA GLU A 397 -19.76 10.60 -14.72
C GLU A 397 -19.44 9.26 -15.38
N TYR A 398 -19.42 9.20 -16.71
CA TYR A 398 -19.04 7.99 -17.46
C TYR A 398 -17.59 7.57 -17.19
N ILE A 399 -16.65 8.52 -17.16
CA ILE A 399 -15.25 8.25 -16.82
C ILE A 399 -15.13 7.70 -15.40
N LYS A 400 -15.82 8.32 -14.42
CA LYS A 400 -15.82 7.85 -13.04
C LYS A 400 -16.42 6.45 -12.92
N ALA A 401 -17.51 6.16 -13.63
CA ALA A 401 -18.14 4.84 -13.63
C ALA A 401 -17.22 3.78 -14.21
N PHE A 402 -16.53 4.06 -15.33
CA PHE A 402 -15.60 3.14 -15.97
C PHE A 402 -14.44 2.74 -15.04
N PHE A 403 -13.76 3.72 -14.44
CA PHE A 403 -12.61 3.44 -13.57
C PHE A 403 -13.00 2.90 -12.18
N LYS A 404 -14.25 3.06 -11.74
CA LYS A 404 -14.74 2.48 -10.48
C LYS A 404 -14.86 0.94 -10.56
N VAL A 405 -15.03 0.39 -11.76
CA VAL A 405 -15.13 -1.07 -11.99
C VAL A 405 -13.74 -1.75 -12.00
N LEU A 406 -12.67 -0.97 -12.17
CA LEU A 406 -11.29 -1.45 -12.26
C LEU A 406 -10.65 -1.43 -10.87
N ASP A 407 -10.81 -2.53 -10.11
CA ASP A 407 -10.32 -2.66 -8.74
C ASP A 407 -8.79 -2.68 -8.66
N GLY A 408 -8.22 -1.88 -7.74
CA GLY A 408 -6.82 -2.00 -7.26
C GLY A 408 -5.74 -1.22 -8.02
N ASP A 409 -5.82 -1.09 -9.35
CA ASP A 409 -4.70 -0.59 -10.17
C ASP A 409 -4.84 0.87 -10.66
N VAL A 410 -6.02 1.48 -10.50
CA VAL A 410 -6.32 2.84 -10.98
C VAL A 410 -6.91 3.71 -9.87
N GLU A 411 -6.35 4.91 -9.69
CA GLU A 411 -6.81 5.87 -8.67
C GLU A 411 -7.35 7.14 -9.34
N TYR A 412 -8.62 7.46 -9.10
CA TYR A 412 -9.22 8.74 -9.47
C TYR A 412 -9.06 9.75 -8.33
N VAL A 413 -8.40 10.87 -8.61
CA VAL A 413 -8.19 11.95 -7.64
C VAL A 413 -8.81 13.25 -8.16
N GLU A 414 -9.73 13.82 -7.39
CA GLU A 414 -10.48 15.01 -7.81
C GLU A 414 -9.60 16.26 -7.95
N ARG A 415 -8.60 16.41 -7.06
CA ARG A 415 -7.57 17.46 -7.11
C ARG A 415 -6.24 16.96 -6.56
N CYS A 416 -5.15 17.10 -7.30
CA CYS A 416 -3.81 16.87 -6.78
C CYS A 416 -2.75 17.71 -7.50
N ASN A 417 -1.60 17.87 -6.85
CA ASN A 417 -0.42 18.50 -7.45
C ASN A 417 0.28 17.46 -8.33
N VAL A 418 0.42 17.77 -9.60
CA VAL A 418 1.05 16.91 -10.61
C VAL A 418 2.21 17.67 -11.23
N LYS A 419 3.30 16.95 -11.53
CA LYS A 419 4.46 17.52 -12.18
C LYS A 419 4.25 17.50 -13.69
N VAL A 420 4.06 18.67 -14.30
CA VAL A 420 3.87 18.86 -15.75
C VAL A 420 5.07 19.67 -16.25
N ASP A 421 5.82 19.14 -17.21
CA ASP A 421 7.01 19.79 -17.81
C ASP A 421 8.05 20.29 -16.78
N GLY A 422 8.20 19.57 -15.66
CA GLY A 422 9.16 19.89 -14.61
C GLY A 422 8.65 20.82 -13.51
N LEU A 423 7.47 21.41 -13.65
CA LEU A 423 6.83 22.30 -12.67
C LEU A 423 5.66 21.62 -11.96
N TRP A 424 5.45 21.91 -10.68
CA TRP A 424 4.32 21.39 -9.90
C TRP A 424 3.09 22.27 -10.11
N GLU A 425 2.03 21.71 -10.68
CA GLU A 425 0.75 22.39 -10.88
C GLU A 425 -0.40 21.61 -10.23
N THR A 426 -1.36 22.33 -9.63
CA THR A 426 -2.59 21.71 -9.12
C THR A 426 -3.57 21.46 -10.27
N LYS A 427 -3.87 20.19 -10.55
CA LYS A 427 -4.82 19.78 -11.60
C LYS A 427 -6.07 19.11 -10.99
N ARG A 428 -7.19 19.21 -11.71
CA ARG A 428 -8.49 18.61 -11.36
C ARG A 428 -8.75 17.39 -12.23
N GLY A 429 -9.39 16.36 -11.67
CA GLY A 429 -9.78 15.14 -12.38
C GLY A 429 -8.55 14.38 -12.90
N VAL A 430 -7.73 13.90 -11.98
CA VAL A 430 -6.48 13.20 -12.26
C VAL A 430 -6.71 11.70 -12.13
N ILE A 431 -6.29 10.94 -13.13
CA ILE A 431 -6.39 9.48 -13.16
C ILE A 431 -4.97 8.93 -13.14
N ARG A 432 -4.62 8.14 -12.12
CA ARG A 432 -3.29 7.55 -11.94
C ARG A 432 -3.30 6.06 -12.27
N GLY A 433 -2.17 5.51 -12.71
CA GLY A 433 -2.05 4.09 -13.06
C GLY A 433 -2.50 3.80 -14.48
N VAL A 434 -2.58 4.84 -15.32
CA VAL A 434 -3.18 4.77 -16.65
C VAL A 434 -2.35 5.60 -17.62
N ALA A 435 -2.03 5.00 -18.77
CA ALA A 435 -1.32 5.68 -19.85
C ALA A 435 -2.13 5.60 -21.16
N ARG A 436 -1.80 6.50 -22.09
CA ARG A 436 -2.33 6.41 -23.45
C ARG A 436 -1.67 5.24 -24.17
N ARG A 437 -2.47 4.48 -24.92
CA ARG A 437 -1.94 3.48 -25.85
C ARG A 437 -1.22 4.23 -26.99
N LEU A 438 0.09 4.10 -27.06
CA LEU A 438 0.87 4.59 -28.20
C LEU A 438 0.57 3.67 -29.39
N VAL A 439 -0.03 4.22 -30.44
CA VAL A 439 -0.22 3.55 -31.73
C VAL A 439 1.02 3.75 -32.59
#